data_AF-A0A174Z689-F1
#
_entry.id   AF-A0A174Z689-F1
#
_cell.length_a   1.000
_cell.length_b   1.000
_cell.length_c   1.000
_cell.angle_alpha   90.00
_cell.angle_beta   90.00
_cell.angle_gamma   90.00
#
_symmetry.space_group_name_H-M   'P 1'
#
loop_
_entity.id
_entity.type
_entity.pdbx_description
1 polymer ?
#
loop_
_entity_poly.entity_id
_entity_poly.type
_entity_poly.pdbx_seq_one_letter_code
_entity_poly.pdbx_strand_id
1 'polypeptide(L)'
;MDKDSVVRKFRTTADDGKTYNVTYYNLDMIISLGCRVKSVIATRFRQWATKRLKEYMIKGFTIDDERLKVHAAYIAEIKRDLSFHLLSNIKLNMSKADYKAAYSY
;
A
#
# COMPACT_ATOMS: atom_id res chain seq x y z
N MET A 1 -20.89 6.78 -28.50
CA MET A 1 -20.83 5.68 -27.52
C MET A 1 -21.85 5.97 -26.45
N ASP A 2 -22.78 5.04 -26.27
CA ASP A 2 -23.93 5.19 -25.40
C ASP A 2 -23.50 4.98 -23.93
N LYS A 3 -23.87 5.90 -23.03
CA LYS A 3 -23.38 5.93 -21.65
C LYS A 3 -23.87 4.73 -20.82
N ASP A 4 -24.99 4.14 -21.23
CA ASP A 4 -25.67 3.08 -20.49
C ASP A 4 -25.03 1.70 -20.67
N SER A 5 -24.14 1.53 -21.66
CA SER A 5 -23.48 0.24 -21.93
C SER A 5 -22.16 0.02 -21.17
N VAL A 6 -21.57 1.08 -20.59
CA VAL A 6 -20.16 1.04 -20.13
C VAL A 6 -19.99 1.38 -18.65
N VAL A 7 -21.09 1.71 -17.98
CA VAL A 7 -21.10 2.23 -16.61
C VAL A 7 -21.87 1.26 -15.72
N ARG A 8 -21.23 0.82 -14.63
CA ARG A 8 -21.89 0.06 -13.56
C ARG A 8 -21.98 0.95 -12.31
N LYS A 9 -23.19 1.14 -11.79
CA LYS A 9 -23.41 1.90 -10.54
C LYS A 9 -23.18 0.98 -9.35
N PHE A 10 -22.22 1.32 -8.50
CA PHE A 10 -22.03 0.69 -7.18
C PHE A 10 -22.35 1.71 -6.08
N ARG A 11 -22.86 1.22 -4.95
CA ARG A 11 -23.07 2.02 -3.75
C ARG A 11 -21.77 2.03 -2.95
N THR A 12 -21.16 3.20 -2.82
CA THR A 12 -20.00 3.40 -1.94
C THR A 12 -20.43 4.33 -0.81
N THR A 13 -20.29 3.87 0.43
CA THR A 13 -20.57 4.68 1.62
C THR A 13 -19.35 5.54 1.92
N ALA A 14 -19.51 6.85 2.02
CA ALA A 14 -18.46 7.74 2.49
C ALA A 14 -18.50 7.87 4.02
N ASP A 15 -17.44 8.41 4.64
CA ASP A 15 -17.33 8.60 6.10
C ASP A 15 -18.45 9.46 6.71
N ASP A 16 -19.21 10.20 5.90
CA ASP A 16 -20.39 10.95 6.33
C ASP A 16 -21.69 10.12 6.35
N GLY A 17 -21.60 8.80 6.14
CA GLY A 17 -22.71 7.86 6.14
C GLY A 17 -23.62 7.96 4.91
N LYS A 18 -23.32 8.84 3.95
CA LYS A 18 -24.14 9.01 2.75
C LYS A 18 -23.72 8.04 1.65
N THR A 19 -24.74 7.53 0.96
CA THR A 19 -24.55 6.65 -0.19
C THR A 19 -24.48 7.51 -1.46
N TYR A 20 -23.32 7.55 -2.10
CA TYR A 20 -23.15 8.23 -3.37
C TYR A 20 -23.28 7.23 -4.52
N ASN A 21 -24.04 7.62 -5.55
CA ASN A 21 -23.98 6.94 -6.84
C ASN A 21 -22.69 7.36 -7.55
N VAL A 22 -21.62 6.60 -7.33
CA VAL A 22 -20.34 6.85 -7.99
C VAL A 22 -20.33 6.11 -9.32
N THR A 23 -20.10 6.85 -10.40
CA THR A 23 -19.94 6.31 -11.74
C THR A 23 -18.60 5.59 -11.83
N TYR A 24 -18.61 4.27 -11.97
CA TYR A 24 -17.40 3.51 -12.28
C TYR A 24 -17.27 3.36 -13.80
N TYR A 25 -16.11 3.77 -14.31
CA TYR A 25 -15.74 3.64 -15.72
C TYR A 25 -14.91 2.38 -15.91
N ASN A 26 -15.18 1.64 -16.99
CA ASN A 26 -14.32 0.51 -17.36
C ASN A 26 -12.93 1.02 -17.82
N LEU A 27 -11.96 0.11 -17.85
CA LEU A 27 -10.58 0.43 -18.19
C LEU A 27 -10.47 1.11 -19.57
N ASP A 28 -11.22 0.63 -20.56
CA ASP A 28 -11.22 1.18 -21.92
C ASP A 28 -11.69 2.63 -21.98
N MET A 29 -12.70 2.99 -21.18
CA MET A 29 -13.20 4.36 -21.09
C MET A 29 -12.22 5.28 -20.37
N ILE A 30 -11.55 4.79 -19.32
CA ILE A 30 -10.49 5.54 -18.61
C ILE A 30 -9.31 5.80 -19.54
N ILE A 31 -8.86 4.78 -20.29
CA ILE A 31 -7.76 4.90 -21.26
C ILE A 31 -8.15 5.86 -22.39
N SER A 32 -9.36 5.73 -22.93
CA SER A 32 -9.87 6.57 -24.02
C SER A 32 -9.95 8.05 -23.63
N LEU A 33 -10.43 8.37 -22.43
CA LEU A 33 -10.46 9.74 -21.91
C LEU A 33 -9.04 10.25 -21.62
N GLY A 34 -8.19 9.43 -20.99
CA GLY A 34 -6.81 9.78 -20.66
C GLY A 34 -5.94 10.13 -21.88
N CYS A 35 -6.23 9.53 -23.04
CA CYS A 35 -5.55 9.83 -24.31
C CYS A 35 -6.06 11.11 -25.01
N ARG A 36 -7.28 11.57 -24.72
CA ARG A 36 -7.88 12.76 -25.38
C ARG A 36 -7.58 14.06 -24.63
N VAL A 37 -7.28 14.01 -23.33
CA VAL A 37 -6.99 15.19 -22.52
C VAL A 37 -5.56 15.69 -22.79
N LYS A 38 -5.44 16.91 -23.33
CA LYS A 38 -4.15 17.60 -23.54
C LYS A 38 -3.77 18.39 -22.28
N SER A 39 -3.16 17.71 -21.31
CA SER A 39 -2.64 18.32 -20.08
C SER A 39 -1.34 17.64 -19.65
N VAL A 40 -0.45 18.39 -18.98
CA VAL A 40 0.77 17.85 -18.34
C VAL A 40 0.42 16.71 -17.37
N ILE A 41 -0.68 16.84 -16.64
CA ILE A 41 -1.18 15.81 -15.72
C ILE A 41 -1.54 14.53 -16.48
N ALA A 42 -2.27 14.66 -17.59
CA ALA A 42 -2.65 13.52 -18.43
C ALA A 42 -1.42 12.84 -19.07
N THR A 43 -0.38 13.60 -19.42
CA THR A 43 0.89 13.04 -19.90
C THR A 43 1.59 12.24 -18.81
N ARG A 44 1.70 12.76 -17.59
CA ARG A 44 2.28 12.04 -16.44
C ARG A 44 1.50 10.77 -16.12
N PHE A 45 0.17 10.83 -16.14
CA PHE A 45 -0.69 9.67 -15.94
C PHE A 45 -0.44 8.60 -17.00
N ARG A 46 -0.38 8.97 -18.30
CA ARG A 46 -0.10 8.01 -19.38
C ARG A 46 1.26 7.34 -19.23
N GLN A 47 2.30 8.10 -18.87
CA GLN A 47 3.63 7.53 -18.59
C GLN A 47 3.58 6.53 -17.43
N TRP A 48 2.93 6.90 -16.32
CA TRP A 48 2.77 6.03 -15.16
C TRP A 48 1.97 4.75 -15.50
N ALA A 49 0.81 4.90 -16.14
CA ALA A 49 -0.06 3.77 -16.51
C ALA A 49 0.63 2.81 -17.48
N THR A 50 1.36 3.35 -18.47
CA THR A 50 2.14 2.53 -19.42
C THR A 50 3.21 1.72 -18.70
N LYS A 51 3.92 2.34 -17.75
CA LYS A 51 4.93 1.64 -16.94
C LYS A 51 4.32 0.49 -16.14
N ARG A 52 3.18 0.72 -15.48
CA ARG A 52 2.48 -0.30 -14.67
C ARG A 52 1.93 -1.43 -15.52
N LEU A 53 1.32 -1.12 -16.67
CA LEU A 53 0.79 -2.13 -17.58
C LEU A 53 1.92 -2.99 -18.17
N LYS A 54 3.03 -2.38 -18.58
CA LYS A 54 4.21 -3.11 -19.07
C LYS A 54 4.78 -4.04 -18.00
N GLU A 55 4.88 -3.57 -16.77
CA GLU A 55 5.34 -4.38 -15.65
C GLU A 55 4.42 -5.58 -15.41
N TYR A 56 3.11 -5.36 -15.42
CA TYR A 56 2.12 -6.42 -15.29
C TYR A 56 2.22 -7.44 -16.43
N MET A 57 2.37 -6.99 -17.68
CA MET A 57 2.51 -7.88 -18.84
C MET A 57 3.77 -8.76 -18.78
N ILE A 58 4.88 -8.24 -18.24
CA ILE A 58 6.15 -8.98 -18.16
C ILE A 58 6.19 -9.89 -16.94
N LYS A 59 5.76 -9.40 -15.78
CA LYS A 59 5.91 -10.10 -14.49
C LYS A 59 4.66 -10.86 -14.06
N GLY A 60 3.50 -10.60 -14.67
CA GLY A 60 2.20 -11.09 -14.23
C GLY A 60 1.60 -10.31 -13.04
N PHE A 61 2.31 -9.32 -12.49
CA PHE A 61 1.87 -8.47 -11.38
C PHE A 61 2.55 -7.09 -11.42
N THR A 62 2.01 -6.13 -10.69
CA THR A 62 2.67 -4.84 -10.43
C THR A 62 2.62 -4.54 -8.93
N ILE A 63 3.68 -3.96 -8.39
CA ILE A 63 3.80 -3.64 -6.97
C ILE A 63 4.47 -2.28 -6.80
N ASP A 64 4.12 -1.59 -5.71
CA ASP A 64 4.79 -0.35 -5.33
C ASP A 64 6.03 -0.65 -4.48
N ASP A 65 7.15 -0.87 -5.17
CA ASP A 65 8.42 -1.28 -4.53
C ASP A 65 8.91 -0.29 -3.48
N GLU A 66 8.76 1.02 -3.72
CA GLU A 66 9.21 2.06 -2.79
C GLU A 66 8.38 2.02 -1.52
N ARG A 67 7.05 2.00 -1.67
CA ARG A 67 6.14 1.92 -0.54
C ARG A 67 6.33 0.63 0.25
N LEU A 68 6.58 -0.50 -0.43
CA LEU A 68 6.88 -1.77 0.23
C LEU A 68 8.15 -1.71 1.06
N LYS A 69 9.23 -1.12 0.53
CA LYS A 69 10.51 -0.93 1.25
C LYS A 69 10.33 -0.04 2.48
N VAL A 70 9.58 1.06 2.35
CA VAL A 70 9.29 1.96 3.47
C VAL A 70 8.54 1.23 4.58
N HIS A 71 7.48 0.47 4.24
CA HIS A 71 6.75 -0.32 5.23
C HIS A 71 7.62 -1.40 5.88
N ALA A 72 8.47 -2.08 5.10
CA ALA A 72 9.39 -3.08 5.62
C ALA A 72 10.41 -2.48 6.61
N ALA A 73 10.97 -1.31 6.29
CA ALA A 73 11.89 -0.59 7.17
C ALA A 73 11.20 -0.18 8.48
N TYR A 74 9.99 0.37 8.40
CA TYR A 74 9.20 0.76 9.56
C TYR A 74 8.87 -0.44 10.47
N ILE A 75 8.49 -1.58 9.89
CA ILE A 75 8.24 -2.81 10.65
C ILE A 75 9.53 -3.31 11.33
N ALA A 76 10.67 -3.22 10.65
CA ALA A 76 11.96 -3.63 11.22
C ALA A 76 12.37 -2.74 12.40
N GLU A 77 12.07 -1.44 12.33
CA GLU A 77 12.29 -0.48 13.41
C GLU A 77 11.43 -0.83 14.63
N ILE A 78 10.10 -1.00 14.45
CA ILE A 78 9.20 -1.41 15.54
C ILE A 78 9.65 -2.73 16.19
N LYS A 79 10.04 -3.72 15.38
CA LYS A 79 10.54 -5.01 15.90
C LYS A 79 11.81 -4.83 16.73
N ARG A 80 12.71 -3.93 16.32
CA ARG A 80 13.94 -3.62 17.05
C ARG A 80 13.62 -2.98 18.40
N ASP A 81 12.73 -2.00 18.42
CA ASP A 81 12.33 -1.29 19.65
C ASP A 81 11.64 -2.22 20.64
N LEU A 82 10.72 -3.06 20.15
CA LEU A 82 10.05 -4.05 20.98
C LEU A 82 11.05 -5.05 21.57
N SER A 83 11.99 -5.53 20.75
CA SER A 83 13.04 -6.44 21.20
C SER A 83 13.92 -5.80 22.27
N PHE A 84 14.31 -4.53 22.08
CA PHE A 84 15.10 -3.78 23.05
C PHE A 84 14.36 -3.64 24.39
N HIS A 85 13.07 -3.28 24.34
CA HIS A 85 12.26 -3.11 25.55
C HIS A 85 12.05 -4.43 26.30
N LEU A 86 11.78 -5.53 25.59
CA LEU A 86 11.64 -6.86 26.19
C LEU A 86 12.94 -7.32 26.87
N LEU A 87 14.08 -7.13 26.20
CA LEU A 87 15.40 -7.46 26.77
C LEU A 87 15.72 -6.59 28.00
N SER A 88 15.33 -5.31 27.98
CA SER A 88 15.46 -4.40 29.13
C SER A 88 14.61 -4.89 30.31
N ASN A 89 13.35 -5.25 30.08
CA ASN A 89 12.44 -5.73 31.13
C ASN A 89 12.90 -7.04 31.74
N ILE A 90 13.44 -7.97 30.95
CA ILE A 90 14.02 -9.21 31.48
C ILE A 90 15.21 -8.91 32.39
N LYS A 91 16.13 -8.01 31.97
CA LYS A 91 17.29 -7.61 32.78
C LYS A 91 16.90 -6.93 34.09
N LEU A 92 15.81 -6.17 34.10
CA LEU A 92 15.32 -5.47 35.29
C LEU A 92 14.53 -6.39 36.24
N ASN A 93 13.85 -7.41 35.72
CA ASN A 93 13.03 -8.34 36.51
C ASN A 93 13.77 -9.61 36.98
N MET A 94 15.01 -9.84 36.54
CA MET A 94 15.87 -10.88 37.11
C MET A 94 16.56 -10.38 38.38
N SER A 95 16.49 -11.15 39.47
CA SER A 95 17.31 -10.88 40.66
C SER A 95 18.80 -10.99 40.29
N LYS A 96 19.67 -10.19 40.93
CA LYS A 96 21.14 -10.33 40.80
C LYS A 96 21.61 -11.77 41.08
N ALA A 97 20.84 -12.55 41.86
CA ALA A 97 21.10 -13.97 42.11
C ALA A 97 20.85 -14.87 40.88
N ASP A 98 19.77 -14.61 40.12
CA ASP A 98 19.38 -15.42 38.96
C ASP A 98 20.30 -15.17 37.76
N TYR A 99 20.77 -13.93 37.58
CA TYR A 99 21.67 -13.57 36.49
C TYR A 99 23.05 -14.22 36.61
N LYS A 100 23.55 -14.39 37.85
CA LYS A 100 24.84 -15.01 38.14
C LYS A 100 24.77 -16.55 38.01
N ALA A 101 23.61 -17.16 38.29
CA ALA A 101 23.39 -18.60 38.12
C ALA A 101 23.27 -19.02 36.64
N ALA A 102 22.69 -18.18 35.77
CA ALA A 102 22.50 -18.49 34.36
C ALA A 102 23.78 -18.43 33.50
N TYR A 103 24.84 -17.78 33.98
CA TYR A 103 26.10 -17.56 33.25
C TYR A 103 27.35 -18.12 33.96
N SER A 104 27.18 -19.06 34.90
CA SER A 104 28.28 -19.68 35.68
C SER A 104 28.72 -21.07 35.18
N TYR A 105 28.59 -21.36 33.88
CA TYR A 105 29.21 -22.52 33.24
C TYR A 105 30.38 -22.10 32.36
#